data_AF-A0A968QQU5-F1
#
_entry.id   AF-A0A968QQU5-F1
#
_cell.length_a   1.000
_cell.length_b   1.000
_cell.length_c   1.000
_cell.angle_alpha   90.00
_cell.angle_beta   90.00
_cell.angle_gamma   90.00
#
_symmetry.space_group_name_H-M   'P 1'
#
loop_
_entity.id
_entity.type
_entity.pdbx_description
1 polymer ?
#
loop_
_entity_poly.entity_id
_entity_poly.type
_entity_poly.pdbx_seq_one_letter_code
_entity_poly.pdbx_strand_id
1 'polypeptide(L)'
;MKVRSKEELIDCLNESSKPRKRELISLNEMIGKGRKHEKIIACRSAIMLSYAHWEGFVKEGAIAYVSYVAFKAPFLDKVKANFQAIACKPYLLIAAQATKRITPHIEVVKQLT
;
A
#
# COMPACT_ATOMS: atom_id res chain seq x y z
N MET A 1 -8.42 -3.98 4.77
CA MET A 1 -9.58 -3.18 4.36
C MET A 1 -10.22 -3.85 3.16
N LYS A 2 -11.56 -4.02 3.12
CA LYS A 2 -12.24 -4.58 1.96
C LYS A 2 -12.72 -3.41 1.10
N VAL A 3 -12.22 -3.32 -0.14
CA VAL A 3 -12.60 -2.28 -1.12
C VAL A 3 -13.29 -2.98 -2.27
N ARG A 4 -14.55 -2.63 -2.52
CA ARG A 4 -15.47 -3.37 -3.41
C ARG A 4 -15.93 -2.53 -4.59
N SER A 5 -15.82 -1.22 -4.50
CA SER A 5 -16.17 -0.32 -5.60
C SER A 5 -15.04 0.67 -5.87
N LYS A 6 -15.14 1.35 -7.01
CA LYS A 6 -14.22 2.42 -7.36
C LYS A 6 -14.40 3.60 -6.40
N GLU A 7 -15.63 3.85 -5.98
CA GLU A 7 -16.03 4.89 -5.05
C GLU A 7 -15.41 4.61 -3.67
N GLU A 8 -15.52 3.38 -3.16
CA GLU A 8 -14.87 2.98 -1.90
C GLU A 8 -13.34 3.12 -1.96
N LEU A 9 -12.73 2.86 -3.12
CA LEU A 9 -11.29 3.07 -3.31
C LEU A 9 -10.93 4.56 -3.21
N ILE A 10 -11.67 5.41 -3.92
CA ILE A 10 -11.46 6.86 -3.91
C ILE A 10 -11.67 7.41 -2.49
N ASP A 11 -12.72 6.98 -1.80
CA ASP A 11 -13.03 7.40 -0.44
C ASP A 11 -11.92 7.00 0.53
N CYS A 12 -11.41 5.77 0.44
CA CYS A 12 -10.26 5.35 1.25
C CYS A 12 -9.03 6.25 1.01
N LEU A 13 -8.68 6.51 -0.26
CA LEU A 13 -7.53 7.36 -0.58
C LEU A 13 -7.72 8.79 -0.06
N ASN A 14 -8.95 9.31 -0.13
CA ASN A 14 -9.29 10.63 0.39
C ASN A 14 -9.19 10.68 1.91
N GLU A 15 -9.76 9.70 2.63
CA GLU A 15 -9.67 9.62 4.09
C GLU A 15 -8.23 9.47 4.58
N SER A 16 -7.39 8.75 3.83
CA SER A 16 -5.95 8.67 4.10
C SER A 16 -5.24 10.02 3.83
N SER A 17 -5.55 10.71 2.73
CA SER A 17 -4.87 11.95 2.34
C SER A 17 -5.24 13.17 3.20
N LYS A 18 -6.50 13.27 3.66
CA LYS A 18 -7.04 14.41 4.40
C LYS A 18 -6.27 14.79 5.68
N PRO A 19 -6.01 13.88 6.64
CA PRO A 19 -5.29 14.22 7.87
C PRO A 19 -3.84 14.61 7.58
N ARG A 20 -3.17 13.89 6.67
CA ARG A 20 -1.78 14.15 6.26
C ARG A 20 -1.59 15.56 5.71
N LYS A 21 -2.51 15.99 4.83
CA LYS A 21 -2.50 17.36 4.30
C LYS A 21 -2.73 18.40 5.40
N ARG A 22 -3.68 18.14 6.30
CA ARG A 22 -3.96 19.04 7.44
C ARG A 22 -2.73 19.20 8.34
N GLU A 23 -2.04 18.11 8.66
CA GLU A 23 -0.82 18.14 9.47
C GLU A 23 0.31 18.94 8.80
N LEU A 24 0.55 18.74 7.50
CA LEU A 24 1.56 19.50 6.76
C LEU A 24 1.23 20.99 6.68
N ILE A 25 -0.05 21.35 6.50
CA ILE A 25 -0.51 22.75 6.51
C ILE A 25 -0.24 23.38 7.88
N SER A 26 -0.65 22.71 8.96
CA SER A 26 -0.42 23.18 10.33
C SER A 26 1.07 23.40 10.61
N LEU A 27 1.91 22.48 10.15
CA LEU A 27 3.36 22.58 10.34
C LEU A 27 3.97 23.73 9.53
N ASN A 28 3.48 23.97 8.32
CA ASN A 28 3.88 25.13 7.52
C ASN A 28 3.49 26.45 8.20
N GLU A 29 2.31 26.52 8.82
CA GLU A 29 1.92 27.69 9.61
C GLU A 29 2.82 27.91 10.83
N MET A 30 3.22 26.85 11.53
CA MET A 30 4.16 26.93 12.65
C MET A 30 5.52 27.48 12.21
N ILE A 31 6.00 27.10 11.02
CA ILE A 31 7.23 27.63 10.42
C ILE A 31 7.07 29.13 10.11
N GLY A 32 5.92 29.55 9.58
CA GLY A 32 5.63 30.94 9.27
C GLY A 32 5.61 31.84 10.51
N LYS A 33 4.91 31.40 11.56
CA LYS A 33 4.56 32.21 12.75
C LYS A 33 5.51 32.04 13.95
N GLY A 34 6.33 30.99 14.00
CA GLY A 34 7.15 30.64 15.17
C GLY A 34 8.37 31.54 15.40
N ARG A 35 8.97 31.44 16.59
CA ARG A 35 10.26 32.07 16.93
C ARG A 35 11.42 31.32 16.28
N LYS A 36 12.61 31.93 16.19
CA LYS A 36 13.79 31.35 15.50
C LYS A 36 14.06 29.88 15.86
N HIS A 37 14.06 29.55 17.15
CA HIS A 37 14.31 28.17 17.60
C HIS A 37 13.17 27.20 17.24
N GLU A 38 11.91 27.64 17.36
CA GLU A 38 10.72 26.88 16.97
C GLU A 38 10.71 26.60 15.47
N LYS A 39 11.07 27.59 14.64
CA LYS A 39 11.17 27.43 13.18
C LYS A 39 12.18 26.35 12.80
N ILE A 40 13.35 26.34 13.43
CA ILE A 40 14.39 25.34 13.15
C ILE A 40 13.86 23.92 13.44
N ILE A 41 13.19 23.74 14.58
CA ILE A 41 12.59 22.46 14.96
C ILE A 41 11.48 22.09 13.97
N ALA A 42 10.54 22.99 13.70
CA ALA A 42 9.42 22.77 12.80
C ALA A 42 9.87 22.44 11.36
N CYS A 43 10.91 23.09 10.84
CA CYS A 43 11.49 22.75 9.53
C CYS A 43 12.06 21.34 9.49
N ARG A 44 12.79 20.91 10.54
CA ARG A 44 13.31 19.53 10.61
C ARG A 44 12.18 18.51 10.71
N SER A 45 11.17 18.80 11.52
CA SER A 45 9.95 17.98 11.61
C SER A 45 9.22 17.90 10.27
N ALA A 46 9.20 18.98 9.47
CA ALA A 46 8.51 18.99 8.19
C ALA A 46 9.10 18.02 7.17
N ILE A 47 10.42 17.88 7.17
CA ILE A 47 11.10 16.90 6.31
C ILE A 47 10.68 15.48 6.73
N MET A 48 10.82 15.16 8.02
CA MET A 48 10.50 13.83 8.54
C MET A 48 9.03 13.47 8.32
N LEU A 49 8.12 14.39 8.64
CA LEU A 49 6.68 14.17 8.53
C LEU A 49 6.23 14.05 7.07
N SER A 50 6.82 14.83 6.15
CA SER A 50 6.53 14.72 4.71
C SER A 50 6.90 13.33 4.18
N TYR A 51 8.07 12.81 4.55
CA TYR A 51 8.49 11.47 4.16
C TYR A 51 7.58 10.39 4.77
N ALA A 52 7.32 10.46 6.07
CA ALA A 52 6.45 9.50 6.76
C ALA A 52 5.03 9.48 6.17
N HIS A 53 4.47 10.65 5.86
CA HIS A 53 3.16 10.76 5.22
C HIS A 53 3.15 10.20 3.81
N TRP A 54 4.16 10.49 2.99
CA TRP A 54 4.26 9.96 1.63
C TRP A 54 4.37 8.44 1.65
N GLU A 55 5.28 7.88 2.43
CA GLU A 55 5.47 6.42 2.52
C GLU A 55 4.20 5.73 3.03
N GLY A 56 3.62 6.26 4.11
CA GLY A 56 2.38 5.75 4.66
C GLY A 56 1.22 5.79 3.67
N PHE A 57 1.06 6.89 2.94
CA PHE A 57 0.01 7.04 1.93
C PHE A 57 0.20 6.06 0.77
N VAL A 58 1.42 5.93 0.25
CA VAL A 58 1.72 4.99 -0.84
C VAL A 58 1.43 3.55 -0.40
N LYS A 59 1.84 3.17 0.81
CA LYS A 59 1.59 1.84 1.37
C LYS A 59 0.10 1.56 1.54
N GLU A 60 -0.64 2.46 2.18
CA GLU A 60 -2.08 2.34 2.38
C GLU A 60 -2.83 2.29 1.04
N GLY A 61 -2.49 3.18 0.11
CA GLY A 61 -3.11 3.25 -1.22
C GLY A 61 -2.83 1.99 -2.06
N ALA A 62 -1.61 1.45 -1.99
CA ALA A 62 -1.28 0.19 -2.66
C ALA A 62 -2.08 -0.98 -2.11
N ILE A 63 -2.23 -1.08 -0.78
CA ILE A 63 -3.05 -2.11 -0.13
C ILE A 63 -4.52 -1.97 -0.54
N ALA A 64 -5.05 -0.74 -0.54
CA ALA A 64 -6.42 -0.46 -0.97
C ALA A 64 -6.65 -0.89 -2.42
N TYR A 65 -5.72 -0.56 -3.30
CA TYR A 65 -5.79 -0.90 -4.72
C TYR A 65 -5.71 -2.42 -4.97
N VAL A 66 -4.76 -3.11 -4.33
CA VAL A 66 -4.67 -4.58 -4.41
C VAL A 66 -5.96 -5.22 -3.92
N SER A 67 -6.55 -4.70 -2.83
CA SER A 67 -7.83 -5.19 -2.30
C SER A 67 -8.98 -4.99 -3.29
N TYR A 68 -9.01 -3.85 -3.99
CA TYR A 68 -9.98 -3.57 -5.04
C TYR A 68 -9.81 -4.48 -6.26
N VAL A 69 -8.57 -4.71 -6.71
CA VAL A 69 -8.27 -5.62 -7.82
C VAL A 69 -8.69 -7.05 -7.48
N ALA A 70 -8.36 -7.53 -6.27
CA ALA A 70 -8.78 -8.85 -5.80
C ALA A 70 -10.31 -8.99 -5.72
N PHE A 71 -11.04 -7.91 -5.45
CA PHE A 71 -12.50 -7.93 -5.50
C PHE A 71 -13.04 -7.99 -6.95
N LYS A 72 -12.44 -7.24 -7.89
CA LYS A 72 -12.89 -7.19 -9.28
C LYS A 72 -12.54 -8.43 -10.10
N ALA A 73 -11.47 -9.12 -9.74
CA ALA A 73 -11.00 -10.31 -10.44
C ALA A 73 -10.97 -11.50 -9.48
N PRO A 74 -12.09 -12.26 -9.38
CA PRO A 74 -12.17 -13.41 -8.48
C PRO A 74 -11.23 -14.56 -8.88
N PHE A 75 -10.80 -14.60 -10.14
CA PHE A 75 -9.88 -15.59 -10.67
C PHE A 75 -8.54 -14.95 -11.04
N LEU A 76 -7.44 -15.64 -10.71
CA LEU A 76 -6.08 -15.13 -10.94
C LEU A 76 -5.73 -15.05 -12.44
N ASP A 77 -6.38 -15.84 -13.29
CA ASP A 77 -6.23 -15.77 -14.75
C ASP A 77 -6.71 -14.42 -15.34
N LYS A 78 -7.57 -13.69 -14.62
CA LYS A 78 -8.09 -12.37 -15.03
C LYS A 78 -7.24 -11.18 -14.56
N VAL A 79 -6.18 -11.40 -13.79
CA VAL A 79 -5.26 -10.34 -13.36
C VAL A 79 -3.92 -10.43 -14.06
N LYS A 80 -3.21 -9.29 -14.17
CA LYS A 80 -1.86 -9.24 -14.75
C LYS A 80 -0.88 -10.10 -13.94
N ALA A 81 0.17 -10.59 -14.62
CA ALA A 81 1.18 -11.49 -14.05
C ALA A 81 1.81 -11.00 -12.73
N ASN A 82 1.95 -9.69 -12.53
CA ASN A 82 2.46 -9.14 -11.28
C ASN A 82 1.54 -9.43 -10.08
N PHE A 83 0.22 -9.39 -10.26
CA PHE A 83 -0.74 -9.76 -9.21
C PHE A 83 -0.79 -11.27 -8.99
N GLN A 84 -0.70 -12.05 -10.08
CA GLN A 84 -0.58 -13.52 -10.00
C GLN A 84 0.65 -13.90 -9.18
N ALA A 85 1.81 -13.31 -9.48
CA ALA A 85 3.05 -13.57 -8.76
C ALA A 85 2.96 -13.23 -7.27
N ILE A 86 2.31 -12.11 -6.92
CA ILE A 86 2.07 -11.73 -5.52
C ILE A 86 1.16 -12.74 -4.83
N ALA A 87 0.06 -13.15 -5.46
CA ALA A 87 -0.89 -14.11 -4.89
C ALA A 87 -0.28 -15.51 -4.74
N CYS A 88 0.51 -15.96 -5.72
CA CYS A 88 1.18 -17.26 -5.70
C CYS A 88 2.44 -17.28 -4.84
N LYS A 89 2.95 -16.13 -4.36
CA LYS A 89 4.21 -16.02 -3.62
C LYS A 89 4.35 -17.04 -2.47
N PRO A 90 3.34 -17.27 -1.60
CA PRO A 90 3.46 -18.25 -0.53
C PRO A 90 3.68 -19.68 -1.07
N TYR A 91 2.93 -20.05 -2.12
CA TYR A 91 3.04 -21.36 -2.77
C TYR A 91 4.38 -21.53 -3.49
N LEU A 92 4.86 -20.47 -4.17
CA LEU A 92 6.16 -20.46 -4.83
C LEU A 92 7.31 -20.65 -3.84
N LEU A 93 7.25 -20.03 -2.66
CA LEU A 93 8.27 -20.19 -1.62
C LEU A 93 8.31 -21.62 -1.08
N ILE A 94 7.14 -22.25 -0.90
CA ILE A 94 7.05 -23.66 -0.48
C ILE A 94 7.58 -24.58 -1.58
N ALA A 95 7.19 -24.36 -2.83
CA ALA A 95 7.62 -25.16 -3.98
C ALA A 95 9.14 -25.06 -4.22
N ALA A 96 9.72 -23.86 -4.06
CA ALA A 96 11.15 -23.63 -4.20
C ALA A 96 11.99 -24.45 -3.20
N GLN A 97 11.45 -24.73 -2.00
CA GLN A 97 12.11 -25.56 -0.99
C GLN A 97 11.88 -27.07 -1.22
N ALA A 98 10.87 -27.44 -2.00
CA ALA A 98 10.46 -28.82 -2.24
C ALA A 98 11.15 -29.43 -3.48
N THR A 99 12.45 -29.74 -3.35
CA THR A 99 13.28 -30.27 -4.45
C THR A 99 12.91 -31.69 -4.93
N LYS A 100 12.27 -32.52 -4.09
CA LYS A 100 11.98 -33.93 -4.42
C LYS A 100 10.49 -34.29 -4.42
N ARG A 101 9.59 -33.32 -4.24
CA ARG A 101 8.13 -33.57 -4.17
C ARG A 101 7.45 -32.73 -5.24
N ILE A 102 6.67 -33.36 -6.10
CA ILE A 102 5.93 -32.66 -7.17
C ILE A 102 4.69 -31.94 -6.63
N THR A 103 4.11 -32.40 -5.52
CA THR A 103 2.86 -31.86 -4.95
C THR A 103 2.87 -30.34 -4.74
N PRO A 104 3.93 -29.73 -4.15
CA PRO A 104 3.98 -28.28 -3.99
C PRO A 104 4.00 -27.50 -5.32
N HIS A 105 4.59 -28.07 -6.37
CA HIS A 105 4.60 -27.47 -7.71
C HIS A 105 3.22 -27.54 -8.37
N ILE A 106 2.51 -28.67 -8.21
CA ILE A 106 1.12 -28.83 -8.67
C ILE A 106 0.21 -27.81 -7.97
N GLU A 107 0.43 -27.55 -6.68
CA GLU A 107 -0.37 -26.58 -5.93
C GLU A 107 -0.22 -25.15 -6.47
N VAL A 108 0.97 -24.76 -6.93
CA VAL A 108 1.17 -23.47 -7.61
C VAL A 108 0.32 -23.39 -8.89
N VAL A 109 0.34 -24.44 -9.72
CA VAL A 109 -0.42 -24.49 -10.99
C VAL A 109 -1.92 -24.39 -10.74
N LYS A 110 -2.43 -25.07 -9.71
CA LYS A 110 -3.84 -25.01 -9.30
C LYS A 110 -4.31 -23.61 -8.89
N GLN A 111 -3.41 -22.72 -8.48
CA GLN A 111 -3.80 -21.33 -8.19
C GLN A 111 -3.99 -20.52 -9.48
N LEU A 112 -3.38 -20.93 -10.60
CA LEU A 112 -3.40 -20.23 -11.88
C LEU A 112 -4.43 -20.77 -12.88
N THR A 113 -5.06 -21.91 -12.56
CA THR A 113 -6.06 -22.62 -13.40
C THR A 113 -7.38 -22.71 -12.68
#